data_AF-A0A2A6RKI8-F1
#
_entry.id   AF-A0A2A6RKI8-F1
#
_cell.length_a   1.000
_cell.length_b   1.000
_cell.length_c   1.000
_cell.angle_alpha   90.00
_cell.angle_beta   90.00
_cell.angle_gamma   90.00
#
_symmetry.space_group_name_H-M   'P 1'
#
loop_
_entity.id
_entity.type
_entity.pdbx_description
1 polymer ?
#
loop_
_entity_poly.entity_id
_entity_poly.type
_entity_poly.pdbx_seq_one_letter_code
_entity_poly.pdbx_strand_id
1 'polypeptide(L)'
;MRRPNYVDVRWDHGAANAAIGACMRAADELEHAMADCNRALTQAREHWQGNRMEQFLQERQALDSHGRSLANDCRAAAHAIGAASQQAHAEQQRREQERADYERWEREERERREREERERRARERQQQAA
;
A
#
# COMPACT_ATOMS: atom_id res chain seq x y z
N MET A 1 3.91 31.15 -1.82
CA MET A 1 3.43 29.77 -2.00
C MET A 1 4.39 29.01 -2.90
N ARG A 2 4.73 27.74 -2.61
CA ARG A 2 5.64 26.91 -3.42
C ARG A 2 4.85 26.26 -4.57
N ARG A 3 5.45 26.08 -5.75
CA ARG A 3 4.83 25.31 -6.86
C ARG A 3 4.66 23.83 -6.46
N PRO A 4 3.48 23.23 -6.72
CA PRO A 4 3.20 21.84 -6.36
C PRO A 4 3.89 20.87 -7.31
N ASN A 5 3.95 19.60 -6.91
CA ASN A 5 4.42 18.53 -7.79
C ASN A 5 3.29 18.07 -8.74
N TYR A 6 3.51 18.20 -10.04
CA TYR A 6 2.56 17.79 -11.08
C TYR A 6 2.75 16.35 -11.57
N VAL A 7 3.79 15.65 -11.10
CA VAL A 7 4.00 14.24 -11.43
C VAL A 7 3.10 13.38 -10.54
N ASP A 8 2.26 12.55 -11.16
CA ASP A 8 1.42 11.61 -10.44
C ASP A 8 2.23 10.46 -9.83
N VAL A 9 1.69 9.90 -8.74
CA VAL A 9 2.24 8.71 -8.11
C VAL A 9 2.02 7.51 -9.02
N ARG A 10 3.10 6.83 -9.41
CA ARG A 10 3.01 5.60 -10.20
C ARG A 10 2.94 4.40 -9.27
N TRP A 11 1.75 3.83 -9.14
CA TRP A 11 1.50 2.60 -8.40
C TRP A 11 0.41 1.79 -9.09
N ASP A 12 0.64 0.49 -9.29
CA ASP A 12 -0.37 -0.40 -9.86
C ASP A 12 -1.18 -1.05 -8.74
N HIS A 13 -2.33 -0.46 -8.43
CA HIS A 13 -3.24 -0.98 -7.40
C HIS A 13 -3.83 -2.34 -7.78
N GLY A 14 -4.00 -2.63 -9.08
CA GLY A 14 -4.51 -3.91 -9.55
C GLY A 14 -3.51 -5.04 -9.29
N ALA A 15 -2.24 -4.82 -9.69
CA ALA A 15 -1.15 -5.74 -9.41
C ALA A 15 -0.92 -5.92 -7.90
N ALA A 16 -1.00 -4.84 -7.11
CA ALA A 16 -0.87 -4.90 -5.65
C ALA A 16 -1.97 -5.77 -5.03
N ASN A 17 -3.24 -5.59 -5.42
CA ASN A 17 -4.35 -6.39 -4.91
C ASN A 17 -4.22 -7.86 -5.32
N ALA A 18 -3.78 -8.13 -6.55
CA ALA A 18 -3.52 -9.50 -7.02
C ALA A 18 -2.41 -10.17 -6.18
N ALA A 19 -1.33 -9.46 -5.88
CA ALA A 19 -0.23 -9.95 -5.05
C ALA A 19 -0.66 -10.21 -3.61
N ILE A 20 -1.41 -9.29 -2.99
CA ILE A 20 -2.01 -9.48 -1.65
C ILE A 20 -2.85 -10.76 -1.63
N GLY A 21 -3.75 -10.92 -2.60
CA GLY A 21 -4.60 -12.10 -2.69
C GLY A 21 -3.80 -13.39 -2.89
N ALA A 22 -2.73 -13.37 -3.68
CA ALA A 22 -1.86 -14.52 -3.88
C ALA A 22 -1.12 -14.91 -2.59
N CYS A 23 -0.57 -13.94 -1.86
CA CYS A 23 0.09 -14.17 -0.58
C CYS A 23 -0.86 -14.76 0.47
N MET A 24 -2.08 -14.22 0.59
CA MET A 24 -3.07 -14.73 1.54
C MET A 24 -3.48 -16.17 1.20
N ARG A 25 -3.76 -16.47 -0.06
CA ARG A 25 -4.08 -17.85 -0.50
C ARG A 25 -2.93 -18.81 -0.25
N ALA A 26 -1.69 -18.41 -0.53
CA ALA A 26 -0.52 -19.26 -0.27
C ALA A 26 -0.36 -19.57 1.23
N ALA A 27 -0.58 -18.59 2.10
CA ALA A 27 -0.56 -18.81 3.55
C ALA A 27 -1.64 -19.80 3.99
N ASP A 28 -2.86 -19.65 3.47
CA ASP A 28 -3.96 -20.55 3.80
C ASP A 28 -3.69 -21.97 3.28
N GLU A 29 -3.20 -22.12 2.05
CA GLU A 29 -2.84 -23.42 1.45
C GLU A 29 -1.77 -24.15 2.26
N LEU A 30 -0.74 -23.43 2.75
CA LEU A 30 0.29 -23.98 3.62
C LEU A 30 -0.30 -24.51 4.93
N GLU A 31 -1.21 -23.77 5.55
CA GLU A 31 -1.86 -24.18 6.79
C GLU A 31 -2.76 -25.40 6.61
N HIS A 32 -3.52 -25.44 5.51
CA HIS A 32 -4.33 -26.61 5.16
C HIS A 32 -3.44 -27.83 4.93
N ALA A 33 -2.35 -27.70 4.15
CA ALA A 33 -1.43 -28.80 3.88
C ALA A 33 -0.77 -29.33 5.17
N MET A 34 -0.35 -28.45 6.07
CA MET A 34 0.20 -28.84 7.38
C MET A 34 -0.85 -29.55 8.25
N ALA A 35 -2.09 -29.06 8.27
CA ALA A 35 -3.18 -29.69 9.01
C ALA A 35 -3.49 -31.09 8.45
N ASP A 36 -3.53 -31.24 7.14
CA ASP A 36 -3.76 -32.52 6.45
C ASP A 36 -2.66 -33.52 6.77
N CYS A 37 -1.40 -33.08 6.69
CA CYS A 37 -0.24 -33.91 7.07
C CYS A 37 -0.29 -34.32 8.54
N ASN A 38 -0.74 -33.44 9.44
CA ASN A 38 -0.88 -33.77 10.86
C ASN A 38 -2.02 -34.75 11.14
N ARG A 39 -3.13 -34.67 10.40
CA ARG A 39 -4.19 -35.69 10.47
C ARG A 39 -3.68 -37.06 10.00
N ALA A 40 -2.96 -37.10 8.87
CA ALA A 40 -2.38 -38.33 8.34
C ALA A 40 -1.35 -38.94 9.31
N LEU A 41 -0.52 -38.10 9.94
CA LEU A 41 0.44 -38.55 10.95
C LEU A 41 -0.25 -39.17 12.16
N THR A 42 -1.32 -38.55 12.68
CA THR A 42 -2.06 -39.11 13.82
C THR A 42 -2.56 -40.52 13.51
N GLN A 43 -3.11 -40.74 12.31
CA GLN A 43 -3.55 -42.08 11.87
C GLN A 43 -2.37 -43.05 11.73
N ALA A 44 -1.25 -42.61 11.16
CA ALA A 44 -0.08 -43.45 10.97
C ALA A 44 0.56 -43.89 12.30
N ARG A 45 0.51 -43.04 13.34
CA ARG A 45 1.09 -43.34 14.66
C ARG A 45 0.44 -44.55 15.34
N GLU A 46 -0.82 -44.85 15.06
CA GLU A 46 -1.52 -46.02 15.62
C GLU A 46 -0.92 -47.35 15.15
N HIS A 47 -0.24 -47.34 13.99
CA HIS A 47 0.33 -48.53 13.37
C HIS A 47 1.86 -48.50 13.29
N TRP A 48 2.49 -47.42 13.74
CA TRP A 48 3.94 -47.27 13.63
C TRP A 48 4.68 -48.08 14.69
N GLN A 49 5.45 -49.08 14.25
CA GLN A 49 6.34 -49.87 15.11
C GLN A 49 7.82 -49.55 14.83
N GLY A 50 8.61 -49.30 15.88
CA GLY A 50 10.08 -49.19 15.82
C GLY A 50 10.67 -47.77 15.88
N ASN A 51 12.01 -47.71 15.97
CA ASN A 51 12.78 -46.52 16.39
C ASN A 51 12.86 -45.38 15.36
N ARG A 52 12.40 -45.59 14.11
CA ARG A 52 12.40 -44.52 13.08
C ARG A 52 11.31 -43.47 13.29
N MET A 53 10.34 -43.73 14.18
CA MET A 53 9.27 -42.79 14.48
C MET A 53 9.79 -41.48 15.07
N GLU A 54 10.72 -41.53 16.02
CA GLU A 54 11.25 -40.33 16.68
C GLU A 54 11.98 -39.41 15.69
N GLN A 55 12.82 -39.97 14.83
CA GLN A 55 13.51 -39.22 13.78
C GLN A 55 12.51 -38.53 12.84
N PHE A 56 11.50 -39.27 12.37
CA PHE A 56 10.46 -38.71 11.52
C PHE A 56 9.70 -37.57 12.21
N LEU A 57 9.34 -37.73 13.49
CA LEU A 57 8.63 -36.70 14.24
C LEU A 57 9.46 -35.42 14.40
N GLN A 58 10.78 -35.54 14.60
CA GLN A 58 11.70 -34.40 14.66
C GLN A 58 11.78 -33.67 13.31
N GLU A 59 11.98 -34.40 12.21
CA GLU A 59 12.01 -33.83 10.86
C GLU A 59 10.68 -33.16 10.50
N ARG A 60 9.56 -33.79 10.89
CA ARG A 60 8.22 -33.25 10.70
C ARG A 60 8.00 -31.96 11.50
N GLN A 61 8.46 -31.89 12.74
CA GLN A 61 8.35 -30.69 13.58
C GLN A 61 9.15 -29.52 12.98
N ALA A 62 10.33 -29.79 12.41
CA ALA A 62 11.11 -28.79 11.70
C ALA A 62 10.35 -28.29 10.46
N LEU A 63 9.76 -29.19 9.69
CA LEU A 63 8.95 -28.84 8.51
C LEU A 63 7.72 -28.00 8.88
N ASP A 64 7.01 -28.34 9.96
CA ASP A 64 5.87 -27.55 10.46
C ASP A 64 6.28 -26.16 10.92
N SER A 65 7.44 -26.03 11.57
CA SER A 65 7.99 -24.73 11.96
C SER A 65 8.30 -23.88 10.72
N HIS A 66 8.91 -24.46 9.69
CA HIS A 66 9.18 -23.77 8.43
C HIS A 66 7.90 -23.37 7.70
N GLY A 67 6.91 -24.27 7.61
CA GLY A 67 5.62 -23.97 6.96
C GLY A 67 4.87 -22.83 7.65
N ARG A 68 4.86 -22.80 8.98
CA ARG A 68 4.28 -21.69 9.76
C ARG A 68 5.03 -20.39 9.54
N SER A 69 6.37 -20.43 9.51
CA SER A 69 7.18 -19.26 9.21
C SER A 69 6.84 -18.69 7.83
N LEU A 70 6.79 -19.56 6.81
CA LEU A 70 6.47 -19.14 5.45
C LEU A 70 5.05 -18.57 5.31
N ALA A 71 4.06 -19.17 5.98
CA ALA A 71 2.70 -18.62 6.01
C ALA A 71 2.66 -17.24 6.66
N ASN A 72 3.41 -17.03 7.75
CA ASN A 72 3.55 -15.72 8.38
C ASN A 72 4.25 -14.71 7.47
N ASP A 73 5.31 -15.10 6.76
CA ASP A 73 6.02 -14.26 5.80
C ASP A 73 5.12 -13.83 4.65
N CYS A 74 4.28 -14.74 4.14
CA CYS A 74 3.26 -14.41 3.14
C CYS A 74 2.27 -13.36 3.66
N ARG A 75 1.76 -13.52 4.88
CA ARG A 75 0.85 -12.51 5.48
C ARG A 75 1.54 -11.18 5.71
N ALA A 76 2.78 -11.19 6.20
CA ALA A 76 3.57 -9.99 6.40
C ALA A 76 3.81 -9.25 5.07
N ALA A 77 4.13 -9.98 4.01
CA ALA A 77 4.26 -9.42 2.67
C ALA A 77 2.95 -8.80 2.16
N ALA A 78 1.81 -9.49 2.35
CA ALA A 78 0.49 -8.96 2.00
C ALA A 78 0.20 -7.64 2.73
N HIS A 79 0.47 -7.58 4.04
CA HIS A 79 0.31 -6.36 4.82
C HIS A 79 1.22 -5.23 4.36
N ALA A 80 2.49 -5.52 4.04
CA ALA A 80 3.43 -4.54 3.54
C ALA A 80 3.00 -3.96 2.19
N ILE A 81 2.53 -4.80 1.26
CA ILE A 81 2.00 -4.36 -0.03
C ILE A 81 0.74 -3.50 0.18
N GLY A 82 -0.15 -3.91 1.09
CA GLY A 82 -1.35 -3.15 1.45
C GLY A 82 -1.02 -1.76 1.99
N ALA A 83 -0.05 -1.67 2.90
CA ALA A 83 0.42 -0.40 3.45
C ALA A 83 1.03 0.51 2.37
N ALA A 84 1.87 -0.04 1.48
CA ALA A 84 2.45 0.71 0.38
C ALA A 84 1.39 1.24 -0.60
N SER A 85 0.37 0.42 -0.89
CA SER A 85 -0.77 0.82 -1.73
C SER A 85 -1.56 1.99 -1.11
N GLN A 86 -1.80 1.96 0.21
CA GLN A 86 -2.46 3.06 0.92
C GLN A 86 -1.60 4.33 0.92
N GLN A 87 -0.29 4.21 1.14
CA GLN A 87 0.63 5.34 1.10
C GLN A 87 0.67 5.99 -0.29
N ALA A 88 0.71 5.18 -1.36
CA ALA A 88 0.66 5.68 -2.72
C ALA A 88 -0.63 6.47 -3.00
N HIS A 89 -1.78 5.95 -2.55
CA HIS A 89 -3.06 6.65 -2.68
C HIS A 89 -3.09 7.96 -1.89
N ALA A 90 -2.64 7.95 -0.62
CA ALA A 90 -2.60 9.14 0.22
C ALA A 90 -1.67 10.22 -0.35
N GLU A 91 -0.52 9.82 -0.90
CA GLU A 91 0.42 10.74 -1.54
C GLU A 91 -0.18 11.36 -2.82
N GLN A 92 -0.90 10.58 -3.63
CA GLN A 92 -1.59 11.10 -4.81
C GLN A 92 -2.65 12.13 -4.40
N GLN A 93 -3.49 11.80 -3.41
CA GLN A 93 -4.50 12.72 -2.87
C GLN A 93 -3.88 14.01 -2.33
N ARG A 94 -2.75 13.90 -1.60
CA ARG A 94 -2.00 15.06 -1.12
C ARG A 94 -1.53 15.95 -2.28
N ARG A 95 -0.96 15.36 -3.34
CA ARG A 95 -0.51 16.13 -4.52
C ARG A 95 -1.67 16.80 -5.25
N GLU A 96 -2.80 16.13 -5.38
CA GLU A 96 -4.01 16.71 -5.97
C GLU A 96 -4.52 17.91 -5.17
N GLN A 97 -4.54 17.81 -3.85
CA GLN A 97 -4.91 18.93 -2.99
C GLN A 97 -3.92 20.09 -3.11
N GLU A 98 -2.62 19.82 -3.06
CA GLU A 98 -1.59 20.86 -3.21
C GLU A 98 -1.69 21.58 -4.58
N ARG A 99 -2.06 20.85 -5.64
CA ARG A 99 -2.32 21.42 -6.97
C ARG A 99 -3.56 22.32 -6.96
N ALA A 100 -4.66 21.84 -6.43
CA ALA A 100 -5.91 22.61 -6.34
C ALA A 100 -5.72 23.91 -5.52
N ASP A 101 -5.01 23.83 -4.40
CA ASP A 101 -4.71 24.98 -3.55
C ASP A 101 -3.84 26.01 -4.27
N TYR A 102 -2.82 25.54 -5.01
CA TYR A 102 -1.96 26.41 -5.81
C TYR A 102 -2.72 27.11 -6.93
N GLU A 103 -3.57 26.39 -7.67
CA GLU A 103 -4.40 26.94 -8.75
C GLU A 103 -5.40 27.98 -8.23
N ARG A 104 -5.99 27.73 -7.06
CA ARG A 104 -6.84 28.70 -6.36
C ARG A 104 -6.06 29.96 -6.01
N TRP A 105 -4.90 29.82 -5.38
CA TRP A 105 -4.05 30.96 -5.02
C TRP A 105 -3.59 31.75 -6.25
N GLU A 106 -3.21 31.07 -7.34
CA GLU A 106 -2.78 31.72 -8.58
C GLU A 106 -3.91 32.54 -9.21
N ARG A 107 -5.15 32.02 -9.16
CA ARG A 107 -6.35 32.74 -9.61
C ARG A 107 -6.61 33.98 -8.76
N GLU A 108 -6.60 33.83 -7.43
CA GLU A 108 -6.82 34.93 -6.48
C GLU A 108 -5.75 36.03 -6.63
N GLU A 109 -4.48 35.65 -6.81
CA GLU A 109 -3.39 36.60 -7.09
C GLU A 109 -3.58 37.34 -8.42
N ARG A 110 -3.98 36.63 -9.47
CA ARG A 110 -4.24 37.25 -10.78
C ARG A 110 -5.38 38.26 -10.67
N GLU A 111 -6.49 37.88 -10.05
CA GLU A 111 -7.64 38.76 -9.83
C GLU A 111 -7.25 39.98 -8.98
N ARG A 112 -6.43 39.81 -7.94
CA ARG A 112 -5.94 40.94 -7.13
C ARG A 112 -5.12 41.90 -7.97
N ARG A 113 -4.16 41.41 -8.75
CA ARG A 113 -3.31 42.24 -9.62
C ARG A 113 -4.12 42.98 -10.68
N GLU A 114 -5.11 42.32 -11.29
CA GLU A 114 -6.00 42.96 -12.25
C GLU A 114 -6.84 44.07 -11.62
N ARG A 115 -7.33 43.89 -10.38
CA ARG A 115 -8.04 44.93 -9.63
C ARG A 115 -7.11 46.11 -9.31
N GLU A 116 -5.94 45.84 -8.75
CA GLU A 116 -4.93 46.86 -8.43
C GLU A 116 -4.52 47.67 -9.67
N GLU A 117 -4.33 47.00 -10.82
CA GLU A 117 -3.99 47.67 -12.07
C GLU A 117 -5.14 48.53 -12.60
N ARG A 118 -6.38 48.05 -12.54
CA ARG A 118 -7.57 48.84 -12.93
C ARG A 118 -7.72 50.07 -12.05
N GLU A 119 -7.57 49.93 -10.74
CA GLU A 119 -7.61 51.05 -9.80
C GLU A 119 -6.49 52.06 -10.06
N ARG A 120 -5.27 51.60 -10.32
CA ARG A 120 -4.14 52.47 -10.65
C ARG A 120 -4.42 53.27 -11.92
N ARG A 121 -4.85 52.61 -13.00
CA ARG A 121 -5.21 53.26 -14.27
C ARG A 121 -6.37 54.25 -14.10
N ALA A 122 -7.34 53.96 -13.24
CA ALA A 122 -8.44 54.87 -12.95
C ALA A 122 -7.96 56.13 -12.21
N ARG A 123 -7.05 55.99 -11.24
CA ARG A 123 -6.44 57.12 -10.53
C ARG A 123 -5.59 57.99 -11.45
N GLU A 124 -4.77 57.37 -12.29
CA GLU A 124 -3.95 58.08 -13.30
C GLU A 124 -4.83 58.91 -14.26
N ARG A 125 -5.95 58.35 -14.73
CA ARG A 125 -6.91 59.07 -15.59
C ARG A 125 -7.59 60.24 -14.87
N GLN A 126 -7.95 60.08 -13.60
CA GLN A 126 -8.54 61.16 -12.81
C GLN A 126 -7.55 62.31 -12.58
N GLN A 127 -6.26 62.01 -12.36
CA GLN A 127 -5.22 63.02 -12.21
C GLN A 127 -4.89 63.76 -13.49
N GLN A 128 -5.03 63.13 -14.66
CA GLN A 128 -4.81 63.78 -15.97
C GLN A 128 -6.00 64.65 -16.42
N ALA A 129 -7.18 64.45 -15.82
CA ALA A 129 -8.40 65.19 -16.14
C ALA A 129 -8.68 66.38 -15.20
N ALA A 130 -7.87 66.54 -14.15
CA ALA A 130 -7.91 67.64 -13.19
C ALA A 130 -6.82 68.68 -13.51
#